data_AF-A0A2G3A2P6-F1
#
_entry.id   AF-A0A2G3A2P6-F1
#
_cell.length_a   1.000
_cell.length_b   1.000
_cell.length_c   1.000
_cell.angle_alpha   90.00
_cell.angle_beta   90.00
_cell.angle_gamma   90.00
#
_symmetry.space_group_name_H-M   'P 1'
#
loop_
_entity.id
_entity.type
_entity.pdbx_description
1 polymer ?
#
loop_
_entity_poly.entity_id
_entity_poly.type
_entity_poly.pdbx_seq_one_letter_code
_entity_poly.pdbx_strand_id
1 'polypeptide(L)'
;MVDPVNMEVEDDDDYVEYVPVAKCRVVEAQRILQRRGRSSVMEEEEEEKSKVVEAKPSLLVIATQLKKEQPEITHAEQVVLQEKEMIEHLSDRKTLMSVRELAKGITYTEPLLTGWKPPLSIRRMSKKACDAIRKQWHIIVDGEDIPPPITNFKDMRFPEPILKKLKAKGIIQPTPIQVQGLPVILSGRDMIGIAFTGSGKTLVFVLPLIMVALQEEVMMPIAPGEGPLGLIVCPSRELARQTYEVIEQFLESLKEYGYPELRPLLCIGGVDMKSQI
;
A
#
# COMPACT_ATOMS: atom_id res chain seq x y z
N MET A 1 7.89 -52.42 8.83
CA MET A 1 6.48 -52.13 9.10
C MET A 1 6.42 -51.30 10.37
N VAL A 2 6.46 -49.98 10.21
CA VAL A 2 6.02 -48.94 11.16
C VAL A 2 5.67 -47.71 10.29
N ASP A 3 4.59 -47.04 10.64
CA ASP A 3 3.61 -46.33 9.80
C ASP A 3 4.05 -45.04 9.07
N PRO A 4 3.36 -44.65 7.97
CA PRO A 4 3.54 -43.35 7.36
C PRO A 4 2.85 -42.26 8.19
N VAL A 5 3.59 -41.22 8.54
CA VAL A 5 3.06 -40.02 9.21
C VAL A 5 2.19 -39.26 8.23
N ASN A 6 0.90 -39.20 8.53
CA ASN A 6 -0.11 -38.39 7.85
C ASN A 6 0.25 -36.91 8.06
N MET A 7 0.77 -36.24 7.02
CA MET A 7 0.88 -34.78 7.00
C MET A 7 -0.51 -34.24 6.69
N GLU A 8 -1.27 -33.96 7.75
CA GLU A 8 -2.46 -33.12 7.65
C GLU A 8 -2.01 -31.74 7.17
N VAL A 9 -2.44 -31.39 5.96
CA VAL A 9 -2.33 -30.04 5.42
C VAL A 9 -3.33 -29.22 6.22
N GLU A 10 -2.84 -28.40 7.15
CA GLU A 10 -3.67 -27.37 7.76
C GLU A 10 -4.09 -26.41 6.63
N ASP A 11 -5.38 -26.45 6.28
CA ASP A 11 -6.00 -25.47 5.40
C ASP A 11 -5.84 -24.09 6.04
N ASP A 12 -4.94 -23.29 5.49
CA ASP A 12 -4.64 -21.90 5.87
C ASP A 12 -5.77 -20.97 5.37
N ASP A 13 -7.01 -21.28 5.79
CA ASP A 13 -8.26 -20.64 5.35
C ASP A 13 -8.55 -19.29 6.05
N ASP A 14 -7.60 -18.78 6.83
CA ASP A 14 -7.67 -17.46 7.50
C ASP A 14 -7.23 -16.30 6.57
N TYR A 15 -7.39 -16.43 5.26
CA TYR A 15 -7.14 -15.32 4.33
C TYR A 15 -8.23 -14.24 4.48
N VAL A 16 -7.90 -13.19 5.25
CA VAL A 16 -8.69 -11.97 5.30
C VAL A 16 -8.36 -11.12 4.06
N GLU A 17 -9.36 -10.90 3.21
CA GLU A 17 -9.21 -10.07 2.01
C GLU A 17 -8.68 -8.67 2.38
N TYR A 18 -7.54 -8.28 1.78
CA TYR A 18 -6.93 -6.98 2.03
C TYR A 18 -7.89 -5.83 1.67
N VAL A 19 -8.26 -5.05 2.68
CA VAL A 19 -9.00 -3.81 2.49
C VAL A 19 -8.00 -2.66 2.30
N PRO A 20 -8.02 -1.93 1.18
CA PRO A 20 -7.14 -0.79 0.97
C PRO A 20 -7.24 0.23 2.10
N VAL A 21 -6.09 0.75 2.53
CA VAL A 21 -5.96 1.72 3.64
C VAL A 21 -6.94 2.90 3.49
N ALA A 22 -7.15 3.39 2.25
CA ALA A 22 -8.12 4.45 1.97
C ALA A 22 -9.56 4.10 2.42
N LYS A 23 -9.99 2.84 2.21
CA LYS A 23 -11.33 2.37 2.63
C LYS A 23 -11.40 2.21 4.15
N CYS A 24 -10.37 1.63 4.78
CA CYS A 24 -10.28 1.51 6.24
C CYS A 24 -10.41 2.88 6.90
N ARG A 25 -9.71 3.89 6.37
CA ARG A 25 -9.73 5.26 6.89
C ARG A 25 -11.06 5.97 6.72
N VAL A 26 -11.78 5.75 5.62
CA VAL A 26 -13.15 6.30 5.46
C VAL A 26 -14.07 5.71 6.52
N VAL A 27 -13.97 4.40 6.78
CA VAL A 27 -14.76 3.71 7.81
C VAL A 27 -14.37 4.20 9.22
N GLU A 28 -13.08 4.33 9.51
CA GLU A 28 -12.52 4.87 10.77
C GLU A 28 -13.01 6.30 11.01
N ALA A 29 -12.88 7.19 10.01
CA ALA A 29 -13.31 8.58 10.08
C ALA A 29 -14.83 8.70 10.28
N GLN A 30 -15.62 7.87 9.59
CA GLN A 30 -17.08 7.79 9.79
C GLN A 30 -17.43 7.29 11.19
N ARG A 31 -16.72 6.28 11.73
CA ARG A 31 -16.90 5.81 13.12
C ARG A 31 -16.58 6.91 14.14
N ILE A 32 -15.51 7.69 13.93
CA ILE A 32 -15.16 8.83 14.78
C ILE A 32 -16.26 9.90 14.71
N LEU A 33 -16.80 10.18 13.53
CA LEU A 33 -17.91 11.13 13.33
C LEU A 33 -19.19 10.65 14.02
N GLN A 34 -19.52 9.36 13.91
CA GLN A 34 -20.69 8.75 14.56
C GLN A 34 -20.54 8.70 16.07
N ARG A 35 -19.34 8.46 16.60
CA ARG A 35 -19.07 8.56 18.05
C ARG A 35 -19.22 10.00 18.55
N ARG A 36 -18.84 10.99 17.75
CA ARG A 36 -19.13 12.41 18.03
C ARG A 36 -20.62 12.77 17.92
N GLY A 37 -21.36 12.13 17.02
CA GLY A 37 -22.81 12.33 16.83
C GLY A 37 -23.72 11.59 17.83
N ARG A 38 -23.28 10.45 18.40
CA ARG A 38 -24.03 9.68 19.41
C ARG A 38 -24.05 10.32 20.81
N SER A 39 -23.40 11.47 20.98
CA SER A 39 -23.53 12.28 22.21
C SER A 39 -24.88 13.02 22.30
N SER A 40 -25.71 13.03 21.25
CA SER A 40 -26.94 13.85 21.24
C SER A 40 -28.26 13.12 20.98
N VAL A 41 -28.31 11.78 20.88
CA VAL A 41 -29.58 11.06 20.71
C VAL A 41 -29.51 9.67 21.37
N MET A 42 -30.12 9.55 22.54
CA MET A 42 -30.63 8.29 23.12
C MET A 42 -32.09 8.55 23.53
N GLU A 43 -32.90 7.48 23.55
CA GLU A 43 -34.38 7.40 23.58
C GLU A 43 -34.96 7.32 22.14
N GLU A 44 -35.77 6.35 21.71
CA GLU A 44 -36.54 5.25 22.31
C GLU A 44 -36.96 4.24 21.20
N GLU A 45 -37.63 3.15 21.61
CA GLU A 45 -38.63 2.33 20.88
C GLU A 45 -38.25 0.89 20.40
N GLU A 46 -38.75 -0.09 21.17
CA GLU A 46 -39.19 -1.43 20.77
C GLU A 46 -40.64 -1.36 20.25
N GLU A 47 -41.03 -2.19 19.26
CA GLU A 47 -42.33 -2.87 19.27
C GLU A 47 -42.46 -3.99 18.19
N GLU A 48 -43.11 -5.10 18.58
CA GLU A 48 -43.43 -6.31 17.82
C GLU A 48 -44.68 -6.18 16.92
N LYS A 49 -44.87 -7.08 15.91
CA LYS A 49 -46.18 -7.70 15.60
C LYS A 49 -46.20 -8.90 14.61
N SER A 50 -46.75 -10.01 15.13
CA SER A 50 -47.70 -11.02 14.59
C SER A 50 -47.44 -11.87 13.33
N LYS A 51 -47.50 -13.21 13.51
CA LYS A 51 -47.55 -14.28 12.48
C LYS A 51 -48.99 -14.78 12.24
N VAL A 52 -49.32 -15.09 10.98
CA VAL A 52 -50.45 -15.97 10.57
C VAL A 52 -49.84 -17.17 9.83
N VAL A 53 -50.25 -18.39 10.17
CA VAL A 53 -49.68 -19.64 9.63
C VAL A 53 -50.61 -20.24 8.57
N GLU A 54 -50.15 -20.28 7.32
CA GLU A 54 -50.75 -21.05 6.23
C GLU A 54 -50.09 -22.45 6.15
N ALA A 55 -50.91 -23.50 6.02
CA ALA A 55 -50.43 -24.89 6.02
C ALA A 55 -49.79 -25.25 4.67
N LYS A 56 -48.52 -25.69 4.71
CA LYS A 56 -47.76 -26.15 3.53
C LYS A 56 -48.18 -27.57 3.11
N PRO A 57 -48.29 -27.87 1.80
CA PRO A 57 -48.63 -29.21 1.32
C PRO A 57 -47.51 -30.24 1.56
N SER A 58 -47.91 -31.51 1.59
CA SER A 58 -47.05 -32.67 1.83
C SER A 58 -45.88 -32.77 0.84
N LEU A 59 -44.68 -33.06 1.35
CA LEU A 59 -43.45 -33.26 0.58
C LEU A 59 -43.59 -34.32 -0.53
N LEU A 60 -44.47 -35.32 -0.35
CA LEU A 60 -44.72 -36.36 -1.36
C LEU A 60 -45.46 -35.83 -2.60
N VAL A 61 -46.29 -34.79 -2.44
CA VAL A 61 -47.01 -34.15 -3.55
C VAL A 61 -46.05 -33.26 -4.32
N ILE A 62 -45.20 -32.50 -3.62
CA ILE A 62 -44.16 -31.66 -4.24
C ILE A 62 -43.18 -32.52 -5.07
N ALA A 63 -42.74 -33.66 -4.55
CA ALA A 63 -41.81 -34.55 -5.25
C ALA A 63 -42.42 -35.19 -6.51
N THR A 64 -43.72 -35.49 -6.50
CA THR A 64 -44.41 -36.07 -7.68
C THR A 64 -44.71 -35.03 -8.75
N GLN A 65 -45.02 -33.78 -8.38
CA GLN A 65 -45.09 -32.66 -9.32
C GLN A 65 -43.74 -32.39 -10.00
N LEU A 66 -42.66 -32.30 -9.21
CA LEU A 66 -41.31 -32.01 -9.73
C LEU A 66 -40.77 -33.10 -10.67
N LYS A 67 -41.12 -34.37 -10.46
CA LYS A 67 -40.76 -35.46 -11.39
C LYS A 67 -41.50 -35.40 -12.73
N LYS A 68 -42.69 -34.80 -12.75
CA LYS A 68 -43.52 -34.70 -13.97
C LYS A 68 -43.15 -33.51 -14.86
N GLU A 69 -42.41 -32.54 -14.31
CA GLU A 69 -42.00 -31.30 -14.97
C GLU A 69 -40.52 -31.27 -15.39
N GLN A 70 -39.76 -32.36 -15.22
CA GLN A 70 -38.39 -32.39 -15.75
C GLN A 70 -38.43 -32.48 -17.29
N PRO A 71 -37.92 -31.47 -18.02
CA PRO A 71 -37.76 -31.60 -19.46
C PRO A 71 -36.75 -32.73 -19.73
N GLU A 72 -37.05 -33.60 -20.70
CA GLU A 72 -36.08 -34.58 -21.20
C GLU A 72 -34.96 -33.84 -21.93
N ILE A 73 -33.88 -33.52 -21.20
CA ILE A 73 -32.69 -32.86 -21.74
C ILE A 73 -32.14 -33.75 -22.85
N THR A 74 -32.08 -33.22 -24.07
CA THR A 74 -31.66 -34.01 -25.22
C THR A 74 -30.17 -34.35 -25.09
N HIS A 75 -29.72 -35.48 -25.64
CA HIS A 75 -28.30 -35.86 -25.62
C HIS A 75 -27.37 -34.73 -26.14
N ALA A 76 -27.86 -33.90 -27.07
CA ALA A 76 -27.14 -32.73 -27.55
C ALA A 76 -26.93 -31.65 -26.48
N GLU A 77 -27.92 -31.38 -25.62
CA GLU A 77 -27.79 -30.41 -24.53
C GLU A 77 -26.86 -30.90 -23.42
N GLN A 78 -26.86 -32.21 -23.13
CA GLN A 78 -25.89 -32.81 -22.19
C GLN A 78 -24.46 -32.68 -22.70
N VAL A 79 -24.24 -32.89 -24.01
CA VAL A 79 -22.93 -32.68 -24.64
C VAL A 79 -22.51 -31.22 -24.54
N VAL A 80 -23.41 -30.26 -24.80
CA VAL A 80 -23.10 -28.83 -24.68
C VAL A 80 -22.77 -28.44 -23.23
N LEU A 81 -23.49 -28.98 -22.25
CA LEU A 81 -23.19 -28.76 -20.82
C LEU A 81 -21.83 -29.34 -20.42
N GLN A 82 -21.53 -30.58 -20.85
CA GLN A 82 -20.23 -31.20 -20.61
C GLN A 82 -19.09 -30.46 -21.31
N GLU A 83 -19.28 -30.01 -22.55
CA GLU A 83 -18.29 -29.20 -23.27
C GLU A 83 -18.05 -27.88 -22.53
N LYS A 84 -19.09 -27.26 -21.98
CA LYS A 84 -19.00 -26.01 -21.21
C LYS A 84 -18.25 -26.20 -19.89
N GLU A 85 -18.56 -27.26 -19.13
CA GLU A 85 -17.81 -27.63 -17.91
C GLU A 85 -16.35 -27.96 -18.23
N MET A 86 -16.08 -28.63 -19.35
CA MET A 86 -14.72 -28.98 -19.77
C MET A 86 -13.89 -27.73 -20.13
N ILE A 87 -14.52 -26.72 -20.77
CA ILE A 87 -13.90 -25.42 -21.05
C ILE A 87 -13.60 -24.66 -19.76
N GLU A 88 -14.52 -24.69 -18.79
CA GLU A 88 -14.34 -24.03 -17.49
C GLU A 88 -13.17 -24.65 -16.71
N HIS A 89 -13.10 -25.99 -16.63
CA HIS A 89 -11.98 -26.70 -16.00
C HIS A 89 -10.64 -26.55 -16.74
N LEU A 90 -10.64 -26.32 -18.06
CA LEU A 90 -9.42 -25.97 -18.81
C LEU A 90 -8.98 -24.52 -18.56
N SER A 91 -9.91 -23.63 -18.21
CA SER A 91 -9.62 -22.23 -17.85
C SER A 91 -9.07 -22.07 -16.42
N ASP A 92 -9.37 -23.01 -15.52
CA ASP A 92 -8.83 -23.08 -14.15
C ASP A 92 -7.34 -23.43 -14.07
N ARG A 93 -6.73 -23.87 -15.17
CA ARG A 93 -5.28 -23.81 -15.30
C ARG A 93 -4.91 -22.34 -15.42
N LYS A 94 -4.73 -21.66 -14.28
CA LYS A 94 -4.20 -20.28 -14.14
C LYS A 94 -3.34 -19.95 -15.35
N THR A 95 -3.98 -19.36 -16.35
CA THR A 95 -3.28 -18.84 -17.50
C THR A 95 -2.34 -17.79 -16.91
N LEU A 96 -1.08 -17.78 -17.34
CA LEU A 96 -0.14 -16.75 -16.94
C LEU A 96 -0.63 -15.43 -17.54
N MET A 97 -1.62 -14.83 -16.88
CA MET A 97 -2.16 -13.53 -17.24
C MET A 97 -1.04 -12.52 -17.06
N SER A 98 -0.87 -11.64 -18.05
CA SER A 98 0.11 -10.56 -17.92
C SER A 98 -0.29 -9.65 -16.74
N VAL A 99 0.70 -8.99 -16.12
CA VAL A 99 0.46 -8.03 -15.02
C VAL A 99 -0.59 -6.97 -15.42
N ARG A 100 -0.69 -6.66 -16.71
CA ARG A 100 -1.65 -5.72 -17.29
C ARG A 100 -3.08 -6.25 -17.35
N GLU A 101 -3.26 -7.57 -17.46
CA GLU A 101 -4.57 -8.23 -17.48
C GLU A 101 -5.09 -8.53 -16.06
N LEU A 102 -4.18 -8.77 -15.10
CA LEU A 102 -4.51 -8.90 -13.67
C LEU A 102 -4.81 -7.54 -13.01
N ALA A 103 -4.13 -6.48 -13.44
CA ALA A 103 -4.38 -5.13 -12.94
C ALA A 103 -5.70 -4.60 -13.51
N LYS A 104 -6.80 -4.79 -12.78
CA LYS A 104 -8.08 -4.11 -13.03
C LYS A 104 -7.96 -2.59 -12.78
N GLY A 105 -7.29 -1.89 -13.69
CA GLY A 105 -7.64 -0.53 -14.11
C GLY A 105 -7.48 0.61 -13.08
N ILE A 106 -6.55 0.54 -12.13
CA ILE A 106 -6.23 1.73 -11.33
C ILE A 106 -5.03 2.43 -11.97
N THR A 107 -5.32 3.40 -12.84
CA THR A 107 -4.34 4.34 -13.34
C THR A 107 -4.38 5.57 -12.43
N TYR A 108 -3.34 5.77 -11.64
CA TYR A 108 -3.19 7.01 -10.89
C TYR A 108 -2.76 8.11 -11.86
N THR A 109 -3.65 9.07 -12.12
CA THR A 109 -3.39 10.21 -13.02
C THR A 109 -2.87 11.43 -12.29
N GLU A 110 -3.12 11.51 -10.99
CA GLU A 110 -2.76 12.66 -10.17
C GLU A 110 -1.57 12.33 -9.25
N PRO A 111 -0.66 13.29 -9.02
CA PRO A 111 0.40 13.16 -8.02
C PRO A 111 -0.17 12.90 -6.63
N LEU A 112 0.63 12.27 -5.77
CA LEU A 112 0.29 12.12 -4.36
C LEU A 112 0.11 13.50 -3.73
N LEU A 113 -1.02 13.72 -3.05
CA LEU A 113 -1.24 14.96 -2.33
C LEU A 113 -0.33 15.00 -1.10
N THR A 114 0.59 15.97 -1.08
CA THR A 114 1.54 16.17 0.03
C THR A 114 1.30 17.51 0.71
N GLY A 115 1.44 17.54 2.04
CA GLY A 115 1.44 18.80 2.82
C GLY A 115 2.76 19.56 2.72
N TRP A 116 3.78 18.96 2.12
CA TRP A 116 5.12 19.51 2.07
C TRP A 116 5.21 20.68 1.09
N LYS A 117 5.82 21.78 1.55
CA LYS A 117 6.13 22.95 0.71
C LYS A 117 7.51 23.49 1.10
N PRO A 118 8.40 23.76 0.14
CA PRO A 118 9.71 24.32 0.45
C PRO A 118 9.57 25.76 0.97
N PRO A 119 10.61 26.31 1.62
CA PRO A 119 10.67 27.71 2.03
C PRO A 119 10.35 28.69 0.88
N LEU A 120 9.81 29.86 1.24
CA LEU A 120 9.39 30.88 0.27
C LEU A 120 10.52 31.33 -0.66
N SER A 121 11.75 31.42 -0.15
CA SER A 121 12.95 31.76 -0.94
C SER A 121 13.18 30.80 -2.11
N ILE A 122 12.98 29.50 -1.88
CA ILE A 122 13.14 28.45 -2.90
C ILE A 122 11.94 28.44 -3.84
N ARG A 123 10.72 28.59 -3.32
CA ARG A 123 9.49 28.64 -4.14
C ARG A 123 9.48 29.80 -5.12
N ARG A 124 10.10 30.93 -4.77
CA ARG A 124 10.19 32.13 -5.60
C ARG A 124 11.44 32.18 -6.47
N MET A 125 12.25 31.11 -6.49
CA MET A 125 13.45 31.06 -7.29
C MET A 125 13.09 31.15 -8.78
N SER A 126 13.74 32.07 -9.50
CA SER A 126 13.53 32.20 -10.95
C SER A 126 14.00 30.94 -11.67
N LYS A 127 13.37 30.62 -12.81
CA LYS A 127 13.78 29.49 -13.66
C LYS A 127 15.27 29.54 -14.02
N LYS A 128 15.79 30.73 -14.34
CA LYS A 128 17.22 30.96 -14.62
C LYS A 128 18.13 30.58 -13.45
N ALA A 129 17.73 30.87 -12.21
CA ALA A 129 18.49 30.49 -11.03
C ALA A 129 18.43 28.98 -10.77
N CYS A 130 17.26 28.35 -10.94
CA CYS A 130 17.12 26.89 -10.88
C CYS A 130 18.04 26.20 -11.91
N ASP A 131 18.05 26.70 -13.16
CA ASP A 131 18.85 26.15 -14.25
C ASP A 131 20.36 26.37 -14.02
N ALA A 132 20.74 27.48 -13.41
CA ALA A 132 22.12 27.72 -12.99
C ALA A 132 22.59 26.68 -11.95
N ILE A 133 21.75 26.36 -10.95
CA ILE A 133 22.04 25.31 -9.97
C ILE A 133 22.15 23.94 -10.65
N ARG A 134 21.18 23.59 -11.51
CA ARG A 134 21.22 22.32 -12.26
C ARG A 134 22.49 22.18 -13.09
N LYS A 135 22.89 23.25 -13.78
CA LYS A 135 24.13 23.30 -14.55
C LYS A 135 25.36 23.13 -13.66
N GLN A 136 25.42 23.82 -12.52
CA GLN A 136 26.53 23.72 -11.56
C GLN A 136 26.68 22.31 -11.00
N TRP A 137 25.58 21.61 -10.76
CA TRP A 137 25.55 20.27 -10.16
C TRP A 137 25.49 19.14 -11.19
N HIS A 138 25.61 19.46 -12.49
CA HIS A 138 25.49 18.50 -13.60
C HIS A 138 24.19 17.68 -13.58
N ILE A 139 23.09 18.32 -13.22
CA ILE A 139 21.75 17.72 -13.16
C ILE A 139 21.03 18.00 -14.47
N ILE A 140 20.57 16.94 -15.12
CA ILE A 140 19.67 17.01 -16.28
C ILE A 140 18.27 16.65 -15.78
N VAL A 141 17.28 17.41 -16.23
CA VAL A 141 15.88 17.23 -15.83
C VAL A 141 15.01 17.20 -17.09
N ASP A 142 13.98 16.38 -17.07
CA ASP A 142 12.98 16.26 -18.11
C ASP A 142 11.58 16.14 -17.47
N GLY A 143 10.56 16.65 -18.15
CA GLY A 143 9.18 16.71 -17.69
C GLY A 143 8.66 18.11 -17.34
N GLU A 144 7.42 18.15 -16.86
CA GLU A 144 6.68 19.39 -16.61
C GLU A 144 6.75 19.81 -15.14
N ASP A 145 6.56 21.10 -14.85
CA ASP A 145 6.46 21.69 -13.50
C ASP A 145 7.48 21.20 -12.47
N ILE A 146 8.74 21.06 -12.89
CA ILE A 146 9.80 20.46 -12.09
C ILE A 146 10.11 21.35 -10.86
N PRO A 147 10.00 20.82 -9.63
CA PRO A 147 10.28 21.58 -8.42
C PRO A 147 11.69 22.19 -8.41
N PRO A 148 11.88 23.37 -7.79
CA PRO A 148 13.19 23.99 -7.67
C PRO A 148 14.20 23.06 -6.95
N PRO A 149 15.46 22.99 -7.43
CA PRO A 149 16.50 22.23 -6.75
C PRO A 149 16.84 22.85 -5.39
N ILE A 150 17.13 22.00 -4.39
CA ILE A 150 17.46 22.44 -3.03
C ILE A 150 18.86 21.93 -2.66
N THR A 151 19.78 22.85 -2.36
CA THR A 151 21.19 22.54 -2.12
C THR A 151 21.53 22.30 -0.64
N ASN A 152 20.55 22.41 0.26
CA ASN A 152 20.74 22.23 1.70
C ASN A 152 19.59 21.40 2.31
N PHE A 153 19.92 20.36 3.07
CA PHE A 153 18.93 19.52 3.76
C PHE A 153 18.00 20.31 4.69
N LYS A 154 18.50 21.38 5.33
CA LYS A 154 17.68 22.22 6.21
C LYS A 154 16.51 22.86 5.47
N ASP A 155 16.74 23.26 4.23
CA ASP A 155 15.72 23.88 3.39
C ASP A 155 14.71 22.86 2.83
N MET A 156 15.00 21.56 2.93
CA MET A 156 14.08 20.49 2.59
C MET A 156 13.05 20.21 3.71
N ARG A 157 13.15 20.91 4.85
CA ARG A 157 12.21 20.81 5.99
C ARG A 157 12.09 19.41 6.61
N PHE A 158 13.19 18.66 6.65
CA PHE A 158 13.24 17.44 7.45
C PHE A 158 13.18 17.75 8.96
N PRO A 159 12.59 16.86 9.77
CA PRO A 159 12.71 16.89 11.22
C PRO A 159 14.16 16.99 11.69
N GLU A 160 14.40 17.74 12.77
CA GLU A 160 15.72 17.90 13.38
C GLU A 160 16.45 16.56 13.67
N PRO A 161 15.79 15.48 14.11
CA PRO A 161 16.46 14.20 14.35
C PRO A 161 17.02 13.57 13.06
N ILE A 162 16.35 13.77 11.92
CA ILE A 162 16.84 13.31 10.62
C ILE A 162 18.08 14.12 10.22
N LEU A 163 18.04 15.45 10.37
CA LEU A 163 19.17 16.33 10.06
C LEU A 163 20.39 16.00 10.91
N LYS A 164 20.20 15.73 12.21
CA LYS A 164 21.27 15.30 13.12
C LYS A 164 21.83 13.94 12.74
N LYS A 165 20.98 12.97 12.39
CA LYS A 165 21.45 11.64 11.95
C LYS A 165 22.23 11.73 10.64
N LEU A 166 21.79 12.54 9.68
CA LEU A 166 22.55 12.81 8.45
C LEU A 166 23.95 13.34 8.76
N LYS A 167 24.04 14.35 9.64
CA LYS A 167 25.32 14.93 10.07
C LYS A 167 26.21 13.91 10.80
N ALA A 168 25.63 13.09 11.68
CA ALA A 168 26.34 12.03 12.39
C ALA A 168 26.91 10.96 11.43
N LYS A 169 26.23 10.71 10.31
CA LYS A 169 26.72 9.83 9.22
C LYS A 169 27.70 10.52 8.27
N GLY A 170 28.13 11.76 8.56
CA GLY A 170 29.03 12.53 7.70
C GLY A 170 28.38 13.11 6.44
N ILE A 171 27.05 13.06 6.32
CA ILE A 171 26.30 13.56 5.17
C ILE A 171 25.92 15.02 5.42
N ILE A 172 26.84 15.92 5.10
CA ILE A 172 26.72 17.36 5.40
C ILE A 172 25.92 18.09 4.31
N GLN A 173 26.11 17.71 3.04
CA GLN A 173 25.46 18.33 1.89
C GLN A 173 24.77 17.25 1.03
N PRO A 174 23.64 17.57 0.39
CA PRO A 174 22.97 16.65 -0.51
C PRO A 174 23.83 16.39 -1.76
N THR A 175 23.79 15.15 -2.26
CA THR A 175 24.41 14.78 -3.53
C THR A 175 23.58 15.32 -4.72
N PRO A 176 24.12 15.37 -5.96
CA PRO A 176 23.37 15.90 -7.11
C PRO A 176 21.98 15.27 -7.31
N ILE A 177 21.86 13.95 -7.13
CA ILE A 177 20.56 13.26 -7.27
C ILE A 177 19.60 13.62 -6.12
N GLN A 178 20.11 13.93 -4.93
CA GLN A 178 19.30 14.37 -3.78
C GLN A 178 18.85 15.82 -3.92
N VAL A 179 19.71 16.69 -4.47
CA VAL A 179 19.41 18.13 -4.70
C VAL A 179 18.13 18.33 -5.50
N GLN A 180 17.92 17.51 -6.54
CA GLN A 180 16.72 17.58 -7.36
C GLN A 180 15.67 16.52 -6.99
N GLY A 181 16.09 15.31 -6.64
CA GLY A 181 15.17 14.19 -6.41
C GLY A 181 14.35 14.31 -5.13
N LEU A 182 14.93 14.81 -4.04
CA LEU A 182 14.20 14.99 -2.79
C LEU A 182 13.03 15.98 -2.94
N PRO A 183 13.23 17.20 -3.50
CA PRO A 183 12.10 18.11 -3.77
C PRO A 183 11.02 17.53 -4.68
N VAL A 184 11.38 16.68 -5.66
CA VAL A 184 10.42 16.04 -6.56
C VAL A 184 9.54 15.07 -5.78
N ILE A 185 10.13 14.10 -5.07
CA ILE A 185 9.36 13.08 -4.36
C ILE A 185 8.59 13.69 -3.16
N LEU A 186 9.20 14.64 -2.44
CA LEU A 186 8.52 15.34 -1.35
C LEU A 186 7.31 16.15 -1.83
N SER A 187 7.28 16.57 -3.10
CA SER A 187 6.10 17.21 -3.71
C SER A 187 5.01 16.22 -4.15
N GLY A 188 5.24 14.92 -4.00
CA GLY A 188 4.29 13.85 -4.36
C GLY A 188 4.34 13.44 -5.83
N ARG A 189 5.37 13.88 -6.56
CA ARG A 189 5.56 13.60 -7.98
C ARG A 189 6.24 12.24 -8.19
N ASP A 190 5.80 11.53 -9.22
CA ASP A 190 6.53 10.40 -9.76
C ASP A 190 7.85 10.86 -10.38
N MET A 191 8.88 10.02 -10.23
CA MET A 191 10.24 10.35 -10.63
C MET A 191 10.98 9.12 -11.15
N ILE A 192 11.70 9.30 -12.27
CA ILE A 192 12.75 8.38 -12.71
C ILE A 192 14.10 9.01 -12.37
N GLY A 193 14.84 8.39 -11.45
CA GLY A 193 16.14 8.87 -10.99
C GLY A 193 17.31 8.08 -11.58
N ILE A 194 18.02 8.66 -12.56
CA ILE A 194 19.20 8.04 -13.16
C ILE A 194 20.46 8.60 -12.49
N ALA A 195 21.19 7.75 -11.76
CA ALA A 195 22.50 8.07 -11.21
C ALA A 195 23.29 6.79 -10.92
N PHE A 196 24.62 6.90 -10.83
CA PHE A 196 25.52 5.76 -10.56
C PHE A 196 25.35 5.19 -9.14
N THR A 197 25.85 3.98 -8.90
CA THR A 197 25.94 3.42 -7.53
C THR A 197 26.82 4.33 -6.66
N GLY A 198 26.53 4.38 -5.36
CA GLY A 198 27.23 5.29 -4.43
C GLY A 198 26.83 6.78 -4.53
N SER A 199 25.98 7.18 -5.47
CA SER A 199 25.54 8.59 -5.60
C SER A 199 24.54 9.06 -4.53
N GLY A 200 24.17 8.20 -3.58
CA GLY A 200 23.23 8.52 -2.51
C GLY A 200 21.75 8.39 -2.87
N LYS A 201 21.40 7.65 -3.94
CA LYS A 201 20.00 7.39 -4.35
C LYS A 201 19.12 6.83 -3.24
N THR A 202 19.67 6.00 -2.35
CA THR A 202 18.89 5.36 -1.27
C THR A 202 18.14 6.39 -0.43
N LEU A 203 18.78 7.49 -0.06
CA LEU A 203 18.14 8.54 0.74
C LEU A 203 17.04 9.29 -0.03
N VAL A 204 17.09 9.29 -1.36
CA VAL A 204 16.13 10.00 -2.22
C VAL A 204 14.74 9.40 -2.08
N PHE A 205 14.61 8.07 -1.94
CA PHE A 205 13.31 7.43 -1.72
C PHE A 205 13.05 7.10 -0.24
N VAL A 206 14.08 6.86 0.58
CA VAL A 206 13.91 6.55 2.01
C VAL A 206 13.40 7.76 2.80
N LEU A 207 14.04 8.93 2.68
CA LEU A 207 13.69 10.08 3.53
C LEU A 207 12.27 10.60 3.27
N PRO A 208 11.81 10.76 2.01
CA PRO A 208 10.43 11.16 1.75
C PRO A 208 9.41 10.12 2.22
N LEU A 209 9.71 8.82 2.08
CA LEU A 209 8.82 7.77 2.57
C LEU A 209 8.65 7.84 4.10
N ILE A 210 9.75 8.04 4.84
CA ILE A 210 9.70 8.26 6.29
C ILE A 210 8.87 9.51 6.63
N MET A 211 9.02 10.61 5.87
CA MET A 211 8.22 11.81 6.09
C MET A 211 6.71 11.58 5.89
N VAL A 212 6.34 10.86 4.83
CA VAL A 212 4.94 10.50 4.55
C VAL A 212 4.41 9.58 5.65
N ALA A 213 5.15 8.53 6.02
CA ALA A 213 4.79 7.64 7.13
C ALA A 213 4.62 8.38 8.46
N LEU A 214 5.52 9.31 8.77
CA LEU A 214 5.42 10.11 9.98
C LEU A 214 4.19 11.03 9.96
N GLN A 215 3.92 11.68 8.83
CA GLN A 215 2.75 12.55 8.69
C GLN A 215 1.45 11.75 8.88
N GLU A 216 1.37 10.58 8.25
CA GLU A 216 0.21 9.71 8.35
C GLU A 216 0.00 9.16 9.76
N GLU A 217 1.06 8.67 10.41
CA GLU A 217 0.98 8.16 11.79
C GLU A 217 0.56 9.25 12.79
N VAL A 218 1.01 10.49 12.60
CA VAL A 218 0.60 11.64 13.43
C VAL A 218 -0.87 12.03 13.18
N MET A 219 -1.34 11.93 11.94
CA MET A 219 -2.71 12.30 11.57
C MET A 219 -3.73 11.25 11.99
N MET A 220 -3.43 9.97 11.72
CA MET A 220 -4.25 8.81 12.06
C MET A 220 -3.33 7.59 12.21
N PRO A 221 -3.06 7.15 13.45
CA PRO A 221 -2.18 6.00 13.71
C PRO A 221 -2.61 4.75 12.94
N ILE A 222 -1.64 4.02 12.39
CA ILE A 222 -1.91 2.82 11.59
C ILE A 222 -2.40 1.69 12.50
N ALA A 223 -3.62 1.24 12.26
CA ALA A 223 -4.26 0.19 13.06
C ALA A 223 -3.67 -1.20 12.76
N PRO A 224 -3.72 -2.15 13.72
CA PRO A 224 -3.38 -3.54 13.44
C PRO A 224 -4.21 -4.11 12.28
N GLY A 225 -3.54 -4.80 11.35
CA GLY A 225 -4.18 -5.35 10.14
C GLY A 225 -4.19 -4.39 8.94
N GLU A 226 -3.79 -3.13 9.10
CA GLU A 226 -3.56 -2.24 7.96
C GLU A 226 -2.24 -2.58 7.26
N GLY A 227 -2.27 -2.62 5.93
CA GLY A 227 -1.08 -2.87 5.11
C GLY A 227 -0.08 -1.72 5.13
N PRO A 228 1.10 -1.91 4.51
CA PRO A 228 2.16 -0.91 4.53
C PRO A 228 1.74 0.36 3.77
N LEU A 229 2.11 1.52 4.32
CA LEU A 229 1.89 2.80 3.66
C LEU A 229 2.77 3.00 2.42
N GLY A 230 3.97 2.42 2.42
CA GLY A 230 4.82 2.41 1.25
C GLY A 230 5.70 1.19 1.17
N LEU A 231 6.10 0.87 -0.06
CA LEU A 231 6.78 -0.35 -0.42
C LEU A 231 8.04 -0.01 -1.21
N ILE A 232 9.18 -0.57 -0.79
CA ILE A 232 10.44 -0.51 -1.53
C ILE A 232 10.76 -1.90 -2.03
N VAL A 233 10.84 -2.06 -3.34
CA VAL A 233 11.19 -3.34 -3.99
C VAL A 233 12.66 -3.32 -4.39
N CYS A 234 13.38 -4.37 -3.99
CA CYS A 234 14.80 -4.53 -4.28
C CYS A 234 15.06 -5.79 -5.13
N PRO A 235 16.08 -5.79 -6.01
CA PRO A 235 16.42 -6.95 -6.85
C PRO A 235 17.12 -8.09 -6.11
N SER A 236 17.67 -7.86 -4.91
CA SER A 236 18.34 -8.90 -4.11
C SER A 236 18.05 -8.74 -2.62
N ARG A 237 18.22 -9.85 -1.87
CA ARG A 237 18.02 -9.91 -0.41
C ARG A 237 18.99 -8.99 0.32
N GLU A 238 20.24 -8.96 -0.13
CA GLU A 238 21.33 -8.18 0.47
C GLU A 238 21.04 -6.69 0.33
N LEU A 239 20.57 -6.25 -0.84
CA LEU A 239 20.21 -4.86 -1.08
C LEU A 239 18.96 -4.44 -0.30
N ALA A 240 17.98 -5.34 -0.15
CA ALA A 240 16.83 -5.13 0.71
C ALA A 240 17.27 -4.93 2.17
N ARG A 241 18.14 -5.82 2.69
CA ARG A 241 18.67 -5.74 4.05
C ARG A 241 19.46 -4.45 4.29
N GLN A 242 20.33 -4.06 3.35
CA GLN A 242 21.07 -2.79 3.43
C GLN A 242 20.14 -1.58 3.46
N THR A 243 19.09 -1.60 2.65
CA THR A 243 18.10 -0.50 2.61
C THR A 243 17.30 -0.44 3.91
N TYR A 244 16.89 -1.59 4.43
CA TYR A 244 16.19 -1.72 5.70
C TYR A 244 17.01 -1.20 6.89
N GLU A 245 18.29 -1.57 7.01
CA GLU A 245 19.20 -1.04 8.04
C GLU A 245 19.33 0.49 7.96
N VAL A 246 19.32 1.06 6.75
CA VAL A 246 19.33 2.52 6.57
C VAL A 246 18.04 3.15 7.11
N ILE A 247 16.88 2.53 6.86
CA ILE A 247 15.58 2.99 7.36
C ILE A 247 15.57 2.97 8.89
N GLU A 248 15.90 1.84 9.51
CA GLU A 248 15.91 1.68 10.97
C GLU A 248 16.74 2.76 11.67
N GLN A 249 17.91 3.07 11.14
CA GLN A 249 18.79 4.09 11.70
C GLN A 249 18.16 5.49 11.78
N PHE A 250 17.29 5.84 10.84
CA PHE A 250 16.55 7.12 10.86
C PHE A 250 15.31 7.04 11.76
N LEU A 251 14.64 5.88 11.80
CA LEU A 251 13.47 5.67 12.67
C LEU A 251 13.85 5.67 14.15
N GLU A 252 14.97 5.04 14.50
CA GLU A 252 15.54 5.07 15.85
C GLU A 252 15.82 6.51 16.30
N SER A 253 16.44 7.32 15.43
CA SER A 253 16.67 8.75 15.69
C SER A 253 15.38 9.53 15.92
N LEU A 254 14.30 9.22 15.18
CA LEU A 254 13.00 9.85 15.41
C LEU A 254 12.39 9.44 16.76
N LYS A 255 12.44 8.15 17.09
CA LYS A 255 11.94 7.60 18.36
C LYS A 255 12.64 8.21 19.57
N GLU A 256 13.97 8.34 19.53
CA GLU A 256 14.77 8.99 20.59
C GLU A 256 14.33 10.44 20.88
N TYR A 257 13.81 11.13 19.87
CA TYR A 257 13.34 12.51 19.97
C TYR A 257 11.83 12.63 20.25
N GLY A 258 11.17 11.52 20.58
CA GLY A 258 9.76 11.50 21.00
C GLY A 258 8.74 11.58 19.85
N TYR A 259 9.16 11.31 18.62
CA TYR A 259 8.21 11.12 17.51
C TYR A 259 7.50 9.76 17.63
N PRO A 260 6.30 9.60 17.03
CA PRO A 260 5.63 8.31 16.95
C PRO A 260 6.51 7.22 16.35
N GLU A 261 6.34 6.00 16.86
CA GLU A 261 7.10 4.85 16.41
C GLU A 261 6.59 4.37 15.05
N LEU A 262 7.45 4.48 14.04
CA LEU A 262 7.20 3.90 12.72
C LEU A 262 7.75 2.49 12.69
N ARG A 263 6.97 1.56 12.12
CA ARG A 263 7.29 0.14 12.06
C ARG A 263 7.74 -0.24 10.64
N PRO A 264 9.04 -0.43 10.38
CA PRO A 264 9.51 -0.97 9.11
C PRO A 264 9.37 -2.50 9.12
N LEU A 265 9.18 -3.11 7.96
CA LEU A 265 9.11 -4.56 7.79
C LEU A 265 10.07 -4.99 6.67
N LEU A 266 10.86 -6.03 6.90
CA LEU A 266 11.75 -6.63 5.89
C LEU A 266 11.19 -7.97 5.41
N CYS A 267 10.59 -7.97 4.22
CA CYS A 267 10.11 -9.20 3.58
C CYS A 267 11.14 -9.72 2.56
N ILE A 268 11.84 -10.80 2.90
CA ILE A 268 12.80 -11.46 2.01
C ILE A 268 12.66 -12.98 2.07
N GLY A 269 12.86 -13.66 0.94
CA GLY A 269 12.82 -15.13 0.89
C GLY A 269 13.96 -15.79 1.68
N GLY A 270 13.79 -17.03 2.11
CA GLY A 270 14.83 -17.81 2.81
C GLY A 270 15.10 -17.38 4.25
N VAL A 271 14.13 -16.72 4.88
CA VAL A 271 14.05 -16.41 6.32
C VAL A 271 12.62 -16.74 6.73
N ASP A 272 12.44 -17.26 7.94
CA ASP A 272 11.13 -17.70 8.41
C ASP A 272 10.13 -16.55 8.52
N MET A 273 8.88 -16.77 8.10
CA MET A 273 7.85 -15.73 8.04
C MET A 273 7.53 -15.17 9.43
N LYS A 274 7.47 -16.05 10.45
CA LYS A 274 7.21 -15.65 11.84
C LYS A 274 8.33 -14.80 12.43
N SER A 275 9.54 -14.88 11.87
CA SER A 275 10.67 -14.05 12.31
C SER A 275 10.68 -12.66 11.66
N GLN A 276 9.84 -12.42 10.65
CA GLN A 276 9.75 -11.15 9.94
C GLN A 276 8.59 -10.28 10.42
N ILE A 277 7.48 -10.87 10.87
CA ILE A 277 6.22 -10.19 11.23
C ILE A 277 6.15 -9.89 12.73
#